data_AF-A0A9E2LAJ2-F1
#
_entry.id   AF-A0A9E2LAJ2-F1
#
_cell.length_a   1.000
_cell.length_b   1.000
_cell.length_c   1.000
_cell.angle_alpha   90.00
_cell.angle_beta   90.00
_cell.angle_gamma   90.00
#
_symmetry.space_group_name_H-M   'P 1'
#
loop_
_entity.id
_entity.type
_entity.pdbx_description
1 polymer ?
#
loop_
_entity_poly.entity_id
_entity_poly.type
_entity_poly.pdbx_seq_one_letter_code
_entity_poly.pdbx_strand_id
1 'polypeptide(L)'
;VATTRAIQQTIIVVDAERASTAPLDSLAAYLAFVALVDLPAQPGTGGQRTILSLFDDPVADQPRAMTRWDRAFVRALYRVTPDMMFGLQQAEIETWMRLNLAGSAP
;
A
#
# COMPACT_ATOMS: atom_id res chain seq x y z
N VAL A 1 20.00 -3.58 20.73
CA VAL A 1 18.57 -3.20 20.60
C VAL A 1 18.35 -2.86 19.15
N ALA A 2 17.71 -3.74 18.38
CA ALA A 2 17.38 -3.49 16.98
C ALA A 2 16.16 -2.56 16.92
N THR A 3 16.25 -1.50 16.12
CA THR A 3 15.18 -0.51 15.98
C THR A 3 14.21 -0.97 14.90
N THR A 4 13.07 -1.52 15.27
CA THR A 4 11.92 -1.60 14.35
C THR A 4 11.56 -0.18 13.93
N ARG A 5 11.70 0.15 12.64
CA ARG A 5 11.33 1.47 12.11
C ARG A 5 9.80 1.56 12.04
N ALA A 6 9.17 1.81 13.18
CA ALA A 6 7.75 2.10 13.26
C ALA A 6 7.51 3.52 12.71
N ILE A 7 6.67 3.65 11.68
CA ILE A 7 6.20 4.95 11.21
C ILE A 7 5.30 5.53 12.30
N GLN A 8 5.80 6.54 13.02
CA GLN A 8 5.03 7.25 14.04
C GLN A 8 4.25 8.43 13.46
N GLN A 9 4.79 9.05 12.42
CA GLN A 9 4.19 10.18 11.73
C GLN A 9 4.74 10.26 10.31
N THR A 10 3.87 10.60 9.36
CA THR A 10 4.23 10.93 7.98
C THR A 10 3.63 12.28 7.61
N ILE A 11 4.43 13.16 7.01
CA ILE A 11 3.97 14.43 6.43
C ILE A 11 4.09 14.29 4.92
N ILE A 12 2.99 14.50 4.21
CA ILE A 12 2.95 14.44 2.74
C ILE A 12 2.56 15.82 2.22
N VAL A 13 3.38 16.37 1.32
CA VAL A 13 3.06 17.59 0.58
C VAL A 13 2.55 17.19 -0.79
N VAL A 14 1.37 17.71 -1.15
CA VAL A 14 0.67 17.34 -2.38
C VAL A 14 0.50 18.59 -3.24
N ASP A 15 0.79 18.46 -4.53
CA ASP A 15 0.39 19.44 -5.54
C ASP A 15 -1.12 19.36 -5.74
N ALA A 16 -1.84 20.37 -5.25
CA ALA A 16 -3.29 20.40 -5.24
C ALA A 16 -3.90 20.46 -6.65
N GLU A 17 -3.23 21.11 -7.61
CA GLU A 17 -3.73 21.21 -8.98
C GLU A 17 -3.72 19.83 -9.64
N ARG A 18 -2.62 19.09 -9.49
CA ARG A 18 -2.50 17.73 -10.03
C ARG A 18 -3.44 16.75 -9.33
N ALA A 19 -3.60 16.88 -8.01
CA ALA A 19 -4.44 15.99 -7.22
C ALA A 19 -5.95 16.23 -7.38
N SER A 20 -6.36 17.40 -7.87
CA SER A 20 -7.78 17.77 -8.04
C SER A 20 -8.58 16.86 -8.98
N THR A 21 -7.88 16.06 -9.78
CA THR A 21 -8.47 15.08 -10.70
C THR A 21 -9.07 13.87 -9.99
N ALA A 22 -8.62 13.58 -8.75
CA ALA A 22 -9.12 12.47 -7.96
C ALA A 22 -10.18 12.92 -6.93
N PRO A 23 -11.22 12.12 -6.69
CA PRO A 23 -12.11 12.29 -5.55
C PRO A 23 -11.33 12.34 -4.23
N LEU A 24 -11.75 13.21 -3.29
CA LEU A 24 -11.02 13.43 -2.02
C LEU A 24 -10.88 12.15 -1.19
N ASP A 25 -11.90 11.30 -1.17
CA ASP A 25 -11.89 10.00 -0.51
C ASP A 25 -10.88 9.03 -1.13
N SER A 26 -10.83 8.96 -2.47
CA SER A 26 -9.81 8.20 -3.20
C SER A 26 -8.40 8.71 -2.90
N LEU A 27 -8.20 10.03 -2.94
CA LEU A 27 -6.92 10.67 -2.66
C LEU A 27 -6.46 10.36 -1.24
N ALA A 28 -7.36 10.48 -0.25
CA ALA A 28 -7.06 10.13 1.13
C ALA A 28 -6.65 8.66 1.28
N ALA A 29 -7.33 7.73 0.58
CA ALA A 29 -6.97 6.32 0.59
C ALA A 29 -5.60 6.05 -0.05
N TYR A 30 -5.30 6.73 -1.17
CA TYR A 30 -3.99 6.65 -1.84
C TYR A 30 -2.87 7.17 -0.93
N LEU A 31 -3.05 8.36 -0.35
CA LEU A 31 -2.07 8.96 0.54
C LEU A 31 -1.85 8.14 1.81
N ALA A 32 -2.90 7.53 2.37
CA ALA A 32 -2.77 6.60 3.48
C ALA A 32 -1.95 5.37 3.10
N PHE A 33 -2.14 4.81 1.90
CA PHE A 33 -1.35 3.68 1.42
C PHE A 33 0.13 4.04 1.25
N VAL A 34 0.41 5.16 0.57
CA VAL A 34 1.77 5.67 0.37
C VAL A 34 2.45 6.04 1.70
N ALA A 35 1.70 6.53 2.68
CA ALA A 35 2.25 6.84 4.01
C ALA A 35 2.68 5.60 4.81
N LEU A 36 2.01 4.47 4.58
CA LEU A 36 2.19 3.22 5.32
C LEU A 36 3.17 2.27 4.63
N VAL A 37 3.44 2.45 3.35
CA VAL A 37 4.29 1.55 2.56
C VAL A 37 5.52 2.29 2.04
N ASP A 38 6.69 1.69 2.25
CA ASP A 38 7.93 2.17 1.63
C ASP A 38 7.95 1.79 0.14
N LEU A 39 7.55 2.72 -0.72
CA LEU A 39 7.38 2.52 -2.17
C LEU A 39 8.53 3.18 -2.96
N PRO A 40 8.94 2.60 -4.11
CA PRO A 40 9.76 3.33 -5.06
C PRO A 40 8.99 4.52 -5.65
N ALA A 41 9.69 5.48 -6.24
CA ALA A 41 9.09 6.72 -6.79
C ALA A 41 7.99 6.47 -7.84
N GLN A 42 8.06 5.35 -8.56
CA GLN A 42 7.06 4.93 -9.55
C GLN A 42 6.73 3.45 -9.31
N PRO A 43 5.82 3.14 -8.39
CA PRO A 43 5.48 1.76 -8.08
C PRO A 43 4.59 1.18 -9.18
N GLY A 44 4.98 0.03 -9.74
CA GLY A 44 4.14 -0.70 -10.67
C GLY A 44 3.01 -1.43 -9.94
N THR A 45 1.85 -1.56 -10.59
CA THR A 45 0.68 -2.26 -10.03
C THR A 45 0.71 -3.78 -10.28
N GLY A 46 1.58 -4.25 -11.18
CA GLY A 46 1.66 -5.66 -11.55
C GLY A 46 0.36 -6.24 -12.13
N GLY A 47 -0.50 -5.39 -12.71
CA GLY A 47 -1.81 -5.76 -13.23
C GLY A 47 -2.87 -6.02 -12.15
N GLN A 48 -2.58 -5.69 -10.89
CA GLN A 48 -3.51 -5.85 -9.78
C GLN A 48 -4.42 -4.63 -9.66
N ARG A 49 -5.65 -4.83 -9.19
CA ARG A 49 -6.53 -3.73 -8.82
C ARG A 49 -6.10 -3.15 -7.47
N THR A 50 -5.43 -2.01 -7.47
CA THR A 50 -4.81 -1.36 -6.31
C THR A 50 -5.12 0.13 -6.30
N ILE A 51 -5.21 0.75 -5.12
CA ILE A 51 -5.32 2.20 -4.97
C ILE A 51 -4.20 2.96 -5.69
N LEU A 52 -3.04 2.32 -5.93
CA LEU A 52 -1.93 2.93 -6.67
C LEU A 52 -2.29 3.31 -8.11
N SER A 53 -3.31 2.69 -8.71
CA SER A 53 -3.77 3.02 -10.06
C SER A 53 -4.68 4.25 -10.14
N LEU A 54 -4.91 4.96 -9.01
CA LEU A 54 -5.82 6.11 -8.92
C LEU A 54 -5.60 7.15 -10.03
N PHE A 55 -4.35 7.41 -10.40
CA PHE A 55 -4.01 8.42 -11.41
C PHE A 55 -3.75 7.86 -12.80
N ASP A 56 -3.65 6.54 -12.93
CA ASP A 56 -3.30 5.86 -14.19
C ASP A 56 -4.52 5.23 -14.88
N ASP A 57 -5.51 4.80 -14.11
CA ASP A 57 -6.71 4.14 -14.64
C ASP A 57 -7.75 5.15 -15.16
N PRO A 58 -8.58 4.75 -16.15
CA PRO A 58 -9.75 5.51 -16.57
C PRO A 58 -10.67 5.80 -15.38
N VAL A 59 -11.31 6.97 -15.37
CA VAL A 59 -12.19 7.45 -14.26
C VAL A 59 -13.24 6.41 -13.83
N ALA A 60 -13.76 5.61 -14.75
CA ALA A 60 -14.74 4.57 -14.46
C ALA A 60 -14.18 3.40 -13.62
N ASP A 61 -12.88 3.13 -13.75
CA ASP A 61 -12.20 2.00 -13.13
C ASP A 61 -11.38 2.40 -11.90
N GLN A 62 -11.19 3.71 -11.70
CA GLN A 62 -10.43 4.26 -10.58
C GLN A 62 -10.96 3.76 -9.23
N PRO A 63 -10.07 3.23 -8.36
CA PRO A 63 -10.45 2.81 -7.03
C PRO A 63 -10.88 4.01 -6.17
N ARG A 64 -12.02 3.84 -5.48
CA ARG A 64 -12.58 4.81 -4.54
C ARG A 64 -12.03 4.71 -3.12
N ALA A 65 -11.42 3.57 -2.82
CA ALA A 65 -10.85 3.25 -1.52
C ALA A 65 -9.74 2.22 -1.72
N MET A 66 -8.95 1.98 -0.67
CA MET A 66 -8.05 0.84 -0.62
C MET A 66 -8.81 -0.42 -1.05
N THR A 67 -8.25 -1.16 -2.01
CA THR A 67 -8.82 -2.40 -2.48
C THR A 67 -8.52 -3.52 -1.48
N ARG A 68 -9.04 -4.71 -1.76
CA ARG A 68 -8.72 -5.90 -0.98
C ARG A 68 -7.23 -6.23 -1.06
N TRP A 69 -6.61 -5.98 -2.20
CA TRP A 69 -5.19 -6.20 -2.43
C TRP A 69 -4.35 -5.28 -1.54
N ASP A 70 -4.67 -3.98 -1.51
CA ASP A 70 -3.95 -2.98 -0.72
C ASP A 70 -3.98 -3.31 0.78
N ARG A 71 -5.17 -3.62 1.31
CA ARG A 71 -5.32 -3.98 2.73
C ARG A 71 -4.57 -5.25 3.09
N ALA A 72 -4.60 -6.26 2.21
CA ALA A 72 -3.89 -7.51 2.43
C ALA A 72 -2.37 -7.30 2.46
N PHE A 73 -1.87 -6.43 1.58
CA PHE A 73 -0.46 -6.06 1.52
C PHE A 73 -0.02 -5.32 2.79
N VAL A 74 -0.71 -4.26 3.20
CA VAL A 74 -0.39 -3.50 4.43
C VAL A 74 -0.42 -4.41 5.65
N ARG A 75 -1.43 -5.28 5.79
CA ARG A 75 -1.50 -6.23 6.91
C ARG A 75 -0.33 -7.20 6.93
N ALA A 76 0.12 -7.68 5.77
CA ALA A 76 1.28 -8.55 5.67
C ALA A 76 2.57 -7.79 6.03
N LEU A 77 2.74 -6.59 5.49
CA LEU A 77 3.92 -5.74 5.71
C LEU A 77 4.16 -5.47 7.20
N TYR A 78 3.11 -5.11 7.94
CA TYR A 78 3.22 -4.80 9.37
C TYR A 78 3.22 -6.03 10.28
N ARG A 79 3.04 -7.24 9.74
CA ARG A 79 3.14 -8.50 10.51
C ARG A 79 4.54 -9.10 10.47
N VAL A 80 5.28 -8.88 9.40
CA VAL A 80 6.62 -9.43 9.22
C VAL A 80 7.64 -8.65 10.05
N THR A 81 8.55 -9.38 10.69
CA THR A 81 9.57 -8.79 11.56
C THR A 81 10.64 -8.08 10.72
N PRO A 82 10.93 -6.79 10.95
CA PRO A 82 11.85 -6.02 10.09
C PRO A 82 13.32 -6.46 10.12
N ASP A 83 13.70 -7.34 11.04
CA ASP A 83 15.10 -7.76 11.26
C ASP A 83 15.51 -9.00 10.44
N MET A 84 14.65 -9.46 9.52
CA MET A 84 14.97 -10.59 8.63
C MET A 84 15.76 -10.14 7.39
N MET A 85 16.53 -11.07 6.81
CA MET A 85 17.14 -10.84 5.50
C MET A 85 16.06 -10.47 4.47
N PHE A 86 16.34 -9.48 3.62
CA PHE A 86 15.39 -8.91 2.65
C PHE A 86 14.61 -9.97 1.84
N GLY A 87 15.28 -11.01 1.35
CA GLY A 87 14.61 -12.09 0.59
C GLY A 87 13.65 -12.95 1.42
N LEU A 88 13.96 -13.22 2.69
CA LEU A 88 13.08 -13.95 3.60
C LEU A 88 11.89 -13.07 4.01
N GLN A 89 12.13 -11.79 4.24
CA GLN A 89 11.09 -10.81 4.52
C GLN A 89 10.06 -10.74 3.38
N GLN A 90 10.50 -10.69 2.11
CA GLN A 90 9.61 -10.67 0.95
C GLN A 90 8.76 -11.95 0.86
N ALA A 91 9.36 -13.13 1.07
CA ALA A 91 8.65 -14.40 1.03
C ALA A 91 7.59 -14.52 2.14
N GLU A 92 7.88 -14.00 3.34
CA GLU A 92 6.90 -13.95 4.43
C GLU A 92 5.76 -12.97 4.13
N ILE A 93 6.07 -11.77 3.60
CA ILE A 93 5.06 -10.80 3.20
C ILE A 93 4.14 -11.43 2.15
N GLU A 94 4.70 -12.10 1.14
CA GLU A 94 3.91 -12.76 0.10
C GLU A 94 3.00 -13.86 0.69
N THR A 95 3.54 -14.66 1.61
CA THR A 95 2.79 -15.73 2.28
C THR A 95 1.61 -15.15 3.07
N TRP A 96 1.86 -14.15 3.92
CA TRP A 96 0.83 -13.48 4.71
C TRP A 96 -0.20 -12.76 3.84
N MET A 97 0.25 -12.16 2.74
CA MET A 97 -0.63 -11.50 1.79
C MET A 97 -1.58 -12.51 1.14
N ARG A 98 -1.07 -13.67 0.68
CA ARG A 98 -1.90 -14.75 0.14
C ARG A 98 -2.92 -15.24 1.17
N LEU A 99 -2.55 -15.39 2.43
CA LEU A 99 -3.47 -15.78 3.51
C LEU A 99 -4.55 -14.72 3.77
N ASN A 100 -4.18 -13.44 3.83
CA ASN A 100 -5.12 -12.32 3.95
C ASN A 100 -6.10 -12.27 2.76
N LEU A 101 -5.60 -12.56 1.55
CA LEU A 101 -6.40 -12.68 0.33
C LEU A 101 -7.18 -14.00 0.23
N ALA A 102 -6.93 -15.00 1.06
CA ALA A 102 -7.81 -16.15 1.19
C ALA A 102 -8.90 -15.90 2.26
N GLY A 103 -8.71 -14.89 3.12
CA GLY A 103 -9.49 -14.74 4.35
C GLY A 103 -9.11 -15.78 5.41
N SER A 104 -7.99 -16.47 5.23
CA SER A 104 -7.49 -17.57 6.07
C SER A 104 -6.36 -17.14 7.00
N ALA A 105 -6.16 -15.82 7.17
CA ALA A 105 -5.22 -15.31 8.15
C ALA A 105 -5.79 -15.52 9.57
N PRO A 106 -5.04 -16.16 10.49
CA PRO A 106 -5.45 -16.32 11.90
C PRO A 106 -5.57 -14.99 12.64
#